data_AF-A0A520HC58-F1
#
_entry.id   AF-A0A520HC58-F1
#
_cell.length_a   1.000
_cell.length_b   1.000
_cell.length_c   1.000
_cell.angle_alpha   90.00
_cell.angle_beta   90.00
_cell.angle_gamma   90.00
#
_symmetry.space_group_name_H-M   'P 1'
#
loop_
_entity.id
_entity.type
_entity.pdbx_description
1 polymer ?
#
loop_
_entity_poly.entity_id
_entity_poly.type
_entity_poly.pdbx_seq_one_letter_code
_entity_poly.pdbx_strand_id
1 'polypeptide(L)'
;MVEVLSPDGKRAAYIKDYNLWVRELADNKQIQLTTDGIKDYGYATDNAGWKSSDRAIIRWSPDSKKIATFKQDQRNVNDMYLVTTNVGKPELKSWKYPLPGDENIIKIERVIINVDQPKVIPLRIPADPHRATLSDDISSSGTFDDIDWKADGTELAFLSTSRDHKQEKYVSYSYKFLHLVLIVQSSQD
;
A
#
# COMPACT_ATOMS: atom_id res chain seq x y z
N MET A 1 4.08 10.92 12.43
CA MET A 1 4.14 11.02 10.96
C MET A 1 5.46 10.39 10.52
N VAL A 2 5.41 9.24 9.86
CA VAL A 2 6.59 8.55 9.33
C VAL A 2 6.59 8.73 7.82
N GLU A 3 7.65 9.33 7.30
CA GLU A 3 7.76 9.66 5.88
C GLU A 3 8.68 8.68 5.14
N VAL A 4 8.47 8.54 3.84
CA VAL A 4 9.28 7.70 2.95
C VAL A 4 9.91 8.59 1.87
N LEU A 5 11.24 8.72 1.91
CA LEU A 5 12.00 9.57 0.99
C LEU A 5 11.98 9.02 -0.45
N SER A 6 11.93 9.93 -1.42
CA SER A 6 12.16 9.61 -2.83
C SER A 6 13.63 9.22 -3.06
N PRO A 7 13.93 8.43 -4.12
CA PRO A 7 15.30 8.04 -4.46
C PRO A 7 16.26 9.21 -4.65
N ASP A 8 15.79 10.33 -5.19
CA ASP A 8 16.58 11.56 -5.37
C ASP A 8 16.73 12.40 -4.09
N GLY A 9 16.07 12.00 -3.00
CA GLY A 9 16.11 12.68 -1.71
C GLY A 9 15.46 14.06 -1.71
N LYS A 10 14.64 14.42 -2.70
CA LYS A 10 14.00 15.75 -2.77
C LYS A 10 12.58 15.78 -2.20
N ARG A 11 11.93 14.62 -2.12
CA ARG A 11 10.52 14.48 -1.72
C ARG A 11 10.37 13.45 -0.62
N ALA A 12 9.33 13.63 0.19
CA ALA A 12 8.96 12.70 1.24
C ALA A 12 7.46 12.40 1.16
N ALA A 13 7.10 11.12 0.99
CA ALA A 13 5.71 10.68 0.94
C ALA A 13 5.20 10.27 2.32
N TYR A 14 3.94 10.56 2.61
CA TYR A 14 3.31 10.23 3.90
C TYR A 14 1.79 10.15 3.78
N ILE A 15 1.16 9.53 4.77
CA ILE A 15 -0.31 9.47 4.88
C ILE A 15 -0.80 10.64 5.71
N LYS A 16 -1.85 11.31 5.23
CA LYS A 16 -2.62 12.29 5.99
C LYS A 16 -4.08 12.22 5.57
N ASP A 17 -4.97 12.13 6.55
CA ASP A 17 -6.43 12.02 6.34
C ASP A 17 -6.77 10.89 5.36
N TYR A 18 -6.16 9.70 5.56
CA TYR A 18 -6.32 8.48 4.74
C TYR A 18 -5.90 8.61 3.28
N ASN A 19 -5.27 9.72 2.92
CA ASN A 19 -4.80 10.04 1.58
C ASN A 19 -3.28 10.07 1.54
N LEU A 20 -2.72 9.86 0.35
CA LEU A 20 -1.28 9.96 0.11
C LEU A 20 -0.91 11.40 -0.22
N TRP A 21 0.13 11.89 0.43
CA TRP A 21 0.70 13.21 0.25
C TRP A 21 2.20 13.10 -0.02
N VAL A 22 2.75 14.14 -0.66
CA VAL A 22 4.18 14.35 -0.80
C VAL A 22 4.53 15.73 -0.26
N ARG A 23 5.65 15.82 0.45
CA ARG A 23 6.28 17.06 0.88
C ARG A 23 7.57 17.26 0.10
N GLU A 24 7.71 18.41 -0.55
CA GLU A 24 8.98 18.86 -1.13
C GLU A 24 9.91 19.26 0.02
N LEU A 25 11.12 18.71 0.08
CA LEU A 25 12.04 18.92 1.21
C LEU A 25 12.71 20.30 1.19
N ALA A 26 12.78 20.93 0.02
CA ALA A 26 13.45 22.23 -0.13
C ALA A 26 12.69 23.37 0.57
N ASP A 27 11.35 23.36 0.51
CA ASP A 27 10.50 24.45 0.99
C ASP A 27 9.31 23.98 1.85
N ASN A 28 9.23 22.68 2.15
CA ASN A 28 8.12 22.04 2.87
C ASN A 28 6.75 22.15 2.18
N LYS A 29 6.71 22.47 0.89
CA LYS A 29 5.44 22.49 0.13
C LYS A 29 4.80 21.10 0.15
N GLN A 30 3.55 21.03 0.55
CA GLN A 30 2.76 19.81 0.60
C GLN A 30 1.88 19.70 -0.64
N ILE A 31 1.90 18.53 -1.28
CA ILE A 31 1.13 18.20 -2.47
C ILE A 31 0.27 16.98 -2.13
N GLN A 32 -1.04 17.14 -2.21
CA GLN A 32 -1.98 16.03 -2.06
C GLN A 32 -2.01 15.20 -3.34
N LEU A 33 -1.79 13.90 -3.24
CA LEU A 33 -1.77 13.01 -4.41
C LEU A 33 -3.10 12.27 -4.62
N THR A 34 -3.86 12.05 -3.54
CA THR A 34 -5.16 11.37 -3.56
C THR A 34 -6.16 12.15 -2.71
N THR A 35 -7.46 12.03 -3.01
CA THR A 35 -8.50 12.84 -2.35
C THR A 35 -9.70 12.06 -1.85
N ASP A 36 -9.81 10.78 -2.18
CA ASP A 36 -10.97 9.92 -1.95
C ASP A 36 -10.71 8.82 -0.92
N GLY A 37 -9.58 8.88 -0.21
CA GLY A 37 -9.31 8.05 0.96
C GLY A 37 -10.24 8.41 2.12
N ILE A 38 -10.75 7.39 2.81
CA ILE A 38 -11.59 7.52 4.01
C ILE A 38 -11.10 6.55 5.09
N LYS A 39 -11.63 6.69 6.31
CA LYS A 39 -11.37 5.73 7.39
C LYS A 39 -11.69 4.32 6.92
N ASP A 40 -10.78 3.39 7.20
CA ASP A 40 -10.88 1.97 6.83
C ASP A 40 -10.90 1.70 5.31
N TYR A 41 -10.69 2.72 4.47
CA TYR A 41 -10.52 2.61 3.02
C TYR A 41 -9.54 3.69 2.50
N GLY A 42 -8.27 3.54 2.90
CA GLY A 42 -7.23 4.56 2.74
C GLY A 42 -6.04 4.09 1.90
N TYR A 43 -5.27 5.06 1.39
CA TYR A 43 -4.07 4.79 0.59
C TYR A 43 -2.85 4.48 1.44
N ALA A 44 -2.01 3.55 0.97
CA ALA A 44 -0.73 3.15 1.55
C ALA A 44 -0.79 2.67 3.02
N THR A 45 -1.99 2.35 3.52
CA THR A 45 -2.25 1.99 4.91
C THR A 45 -1.37 0.81 5.34
N ASP A 46 -0.71 0.93 6.49
CA ASP A 46 0.04 -0.17 7.11
C ASP A 46 -0.77 -0.77 8.26
N ASN A 47 -1.60 -1.77 7.93
CA ASN A 47 -2.32 -2.55 8.92
C ASN A 47 -2.53 -4.00 8.44
N ALA A 48 -1.76 -4.94 9.00
CA ALA A 48 -1.90 -6.38 8.80
C ALA A 48 -2.81 -7.04 9.87
N GLY A 49 -3.47 -6.25 10.72
CA GLY A 49 -4.25 -6.72 11.87
C GLY A 49 -3.39 -6.92 13.11
N TRP A 50 -2.37 -7.78 13.06
CA TRP A 50 -1.49 -8.03 14.22
C TRP A 50 -0.33 -7.03 14.35
N LYS A 51 -0.04 -6.30 13.26
CA LYS A 51 0.97 -5.25 13.18
C LYS A 51 0.41 -4.09 12.36
N SER A 52 0.71 -2.87 12.79
CA SER A 52 0.34 -1.64 12.08
C SER A 52 1.31 -0.51 12.41
N SER A 53 1.36 0.49 11.56
CA SER A 53 2.10 1.73 11.80
C SER A 53 1.52 2.92 11.04
N ASP A 54 2.03 4.12 11.31
CA ASP A 54 1.70 5.34 10.57
C ASP A 54 2.53 5.51 9.27
N ARG A 55 3.37 4.52 8.92
CA ARG A 55 4.25 4.61 7.75
C ARG A 55 3.49 4.26 6.48
N ALA A 56 3.68 5.05 5.43
CA ALA A 56 3.13 4.74 4.12
C ALA A 56 3.84 3.52 3.49
N ILE A 57 3.09 2.47 3.13
CA ILE A 57 3.60 1.34 2.36
C ILE A 57 3.62 1.71 0.88
N ILE A 58 4.81 2.03 0.38
CA ILE A 58 5.00 2.53 -0.99
C ILE A 58 6.29 2.01 -1.62
N ARG A 59 6.34 2.07 -2.95
CA ARG A 59 7.57 1.95 -3.74
C ARG A 59 7.70 3.09 -4.75
N TRP A 60 8.72 3.92 -4.56
CA TRP A 60 9.07 4.96 -5.50
C TRP A 60 9.62 4.39 -6.80
N SER A 61 9.25 4.99 -7.94
CA SER A 61 9.96 4.74 -9.19
C SER A 61 11.39 5.29 -9.10
N PRO A 62 12.38 4.71 -9.83
CA PRO A 62 13.77 5.14 -9.77
C PRO A 62 13.98 6.63 -10.09
N ASP A 63 13.13 7.18 -10.95
CA ASP A 63 13.16 8.60 -11.36
C ASP A 63 12.44 9.55 -10.38
N SER A 64 11.91 9.05 -9.25
CA SER A 64 11.17 9.82 -8.24
C SER A 64 9.87 10.49 -8.73
N LYS A 65 9.32 10.05 -9.87
CA LYS A 65 8.12 10.66 -10.49
C LYS A 65 6.83 9.90 -10.23
N LYS A 66 6.92 8.65 -9.79
CA LYS A 66 5.77 7.78 -9.54
C LYS A 66 5.92 7.04 -8.22
N ILE A 67 4.77 6.68 -7.67
CA ILE A 67 4.68 5.84 -6.48
C ILE A 67 3.78 4.65 -6.80
N ALA A 68 4.27 3.44 -6.61
CA ALA A 68 3.45 2.24 -6.53
C ALA A 68 2.97 2.04 -5.08
N THR A 69 1.68 1.82 -4.90
CA THR A 69 1.06 1.57 -3.58
C THR A 69 -0.29 0.89 -3.78
N PHE A 70 -1.13 0.89 -2.75
CA PHE A 70 -2.49 0.35 -2.80
C PHE A 70 -3.47 1.22 -2.01
N LYS A 71 -4.75 1.05 -2.28
CA LYS A 71 -5.85 1.44 -1.40
C LYS A 71 -6.30 0.21 -0.62
N GLN A 72 -6.23 0.26 0.70
CA GLN A 72 -6.55 -0.86 1.57
C GLN A 72 -8.01 -0.77 2.02
N ASP A 73 -8.82 -1.78 1.71
CA ASP A 73 -10.19 -1.89 2.18
C ASP A 73 -10.27 -2.84 3.38
N GLN A 74 -10.65 -2.27 4.51
CA GLN A 74 -10.87 -2.96 5.77
C GLN A 74 -12.23 -2.60 6.38
N ARG A 75 -13.14 -1.97 5.61
CA ARG A 75 -14.46 -1.52 6.10
C ARG A 75 -15.34 -2.66 6.61
N ASN A 76 -15.21 -3.84 6.00
CA ASN A 76 -15.97 -5.04 6.34
C ASN A 76 -15.21 -6.02 7.25
N VAL A 77 -14.06 -5.61 7.79
CA VAL A 77 -13.27 -6.41 8.72
C VAL A 77 -13.73 -6.11 10.15
N ASN A 78 -13.76 -7.14 10.99
CA ASN A 78 -14.11 -7.01 12.40
C ASN A 78 -13.08 -6.14 13.14
N ASP A 79 -13.55 -5.43 14.17
CA ASP A 79 -12.68 -4.67 15.07
C ASP A 79 -12.16 -5.59 16.19
N MET A 80 -10.86 -5.50 16.47
CA MET A 80 -10.26 -5.97 17.71
C MET A 80 -10.35 -4.87 18.76
N TYR A 81 -10.55 -5.27 20.01
CA TYR A 81 -10.61 -4.37 21.14
C TYR A 81 -9.62 -4.81 22.20
N LEU A 82 -8.76 -3.89 22.64
CA LEU A 82 -7.90 -4.08 23.81
C LEU A 82 -8.11 -2.94 24.78
N VAL A 83 -8.06 -3.26 26.07
CA VAL A 83 -8.10 -2.28 27.14
C VAL A 83 -6.76 -2.30 27.87
N THR A 84 -6.19 -1.13 28.13
CA THR A 84 -4.92 -1.03 28.84
C THR A 84 -5.05 -1.47 30.30
N THR A 85 -3.97 -2.02 30.85
CA THR A 85 -3.89 -2.53 32.24
C THR A 85 -3.22 -1.55 33.21
N ASN A 86 -3.10 -0.27 32.84
CA ASN A 86 -2.43 0.76 33.64
C ASN A 86 -3.21 1.11 34.92
N VAL A 87 -2.49 1.63 35.91
CA VAL A 87 -3.12 2.33 37.05
C VAL A 87 -3.80 3.61 36.54
N GLY A 88 -5.02 3.86 36.98
CA GLY A 88 -5.82 5.02 36.57
C GLY A 88 -6.91 4.66 35.57
N LYS A 89 -7.35 5.64 34.78
CA LYS A 89 -8.40 5.42 33.76
C LYS A 89 -7.84 4.52 32.65
N PRO A 90 -8.54 3.42 32.30
CA PRO A 90 -8.12 2.58 31.19
C PRO A 90 -8.40 3.27 29.85
N GLU A 91 -7.61 2.93 28.84
CA GLU A 91 -7.77 3.37 27.46
C GLU A 91 -8.23 2.21 26.60
N LEU A 92 -9.26 2.44 25.79
CA LEU A 92 -9.68 1.50 24.76
C LEU A 92 -8.84 1.70 23.51
N LYS A 93 -8.24 0.62 23.03
CA LYS A 93 -7.66 0.51 21.69
C LYS A 93 -8.59 -0.31 20.82
N SER A 94 -8.91 0.20 19.63
CA SER A 94 -9.74 -0.47 18.66
C SER A 94 -9.17 -0.29 17.25
N TRP A 95 -9.11 -1.38 16.48
CA TRP A 95 -8.60 -1.37 15.11
C TRP A 95 -9.10 -2.60 14.33
N LYS A 96 -8.99 -2.55 12.99
CA LYS A 96 -9.40 -3.65 12.10
C LYS A 96 -8.43 -4.83 12.20
N TYR A 97 -8.96 -6.00 12.53
CA TYR A 97 -8.20 -7.24 12.71
C TYR A 97 -8.98 -8.43 12.11
N PRO A 98 -8.50 -9.04 11.01
CA PRO A 98 -9.12 -10.24 10.47
C PRO A 98 -8.71 -11.48 11.29
N LEU A 99 -9.68 -12.21 11.84
CA LEU A 99 -9.44 -13.46 12.57
C LEU A 99 -9.55 -14.70 11.65
N PRO A 100 -8.93 -15.84 12.04
CA PRO A 100 -9.19 -17.12 11.38
C PRO A 100 -10.68 -17.44 11.37
N GLY A 101 -11.21 -17.79 10.19
CA GLY A 101 -12.64 -18.08 10.00
C GLY A 101 -13.47 -16.88 9.54
N ASP A 102 -12.96 -15.64 9.62
CA ASP A 102 -13.68 -14.48 9.10
C ASP A 102 -13.91 -14.58 7.58
N GLU A 103 -15.16 -14.32 7.17
CA GLU A 103 -15.58 -14.27 5.77
C GLU A 103 -14.86 -13.15 5.02
N ASN A 104 -14.78 -11.97 5.64
CA ASN A 104 -14.13 -10.79 5.08
C ASN A 104 -12.73 -10.61 5.66
N ILE A 105 -11.77 -10.32 4.79
CA ILE A 105 -10.40 -9.96 5.16
C ILE A 105 -10.01 -8.63 4.55
N ILE A 106 -8.90 -8.07 5.03
CA ILE A 106 -8.26 -6.91 4.44
C ILE A 106 -7.88 -7.24 3.00
N LYS A 107 -8.30 -6.38 2.07
CA LYS A 107 -7.94 -6.46 0.66
C LYS A 107 -7.27 -5.16 0.20
N ILE A 108 -6.50 -5.26 -0.86
CA ILE A 108 -5.74 -4.16 -1.44
C ILE A 108 -6.05 -3.98 -2.92
N GLU A 109 -6.33 -2.75 -3.31
CA GLU A 109 -6.47 -2.33 -4.69
C GLU A 109 -5.17 -1.62 -5.10
N ARG A 110 -4.34 -2.28 -5.91
CA ARG A 110 -3.04 -1.72 -6.31
C ARG A 110 -3.20 -0.56 -7.28
N VAL A 111 -2.38 0.46 -7.09
CA VAL A 111 -2.36 1.68 -7.90
C VAL A 111 -0.93 2.15 -8.16
N ILE A 112 -0.76 2.86 -9.27
CA ILE A 112 0.38 3.76 -9.50
C ILE A 112 -0.12 5.19 -9.40
N ILE A 113 0.65 6.06 -8.76
CA ILE A 113 0.33 7.47 -8.59
C ILE A 113 1.44 8.30 -9.24
N ASN A 114 1.09 9.14 -10.21
CA ASN A 114 2.02 10.16 -10.73
C ASN A 114 2.14 11.29 -9.71
N VAL A 115 3.36 11.75 -9.45
CA VAL A 115 3.65 12.77 -8.41
C VAL A 115 3.65 14.19 -8.97
N ASP A 116 4.32 14.41 -10.11
CA ASP A 116 4.43 15.75 -10.72
C ASP A 116 3.07 16.29 -11.20
N GLN A 117 2.22 15.38 -11.66
CA GLN A 117 0.83 15.64 -12.04
C GLN A 117 -0.02 14.62 -11.29
N PRO A 118 -0.52 14.97 -10.08
CA PRO A 118 -1.29 14.06 -9.24
C PRO A 118 -2.38 13.33 -10.02
N LYS A 119 -2.15 12.03 -10.23
CA LYS A 119 -3.07 11.17 -10.96
C LYS A 119 -2.91 9.74 -10.49
N VAL A 120 -3.99 9.19 -9.96
CA VAL A 120 -4.11 7.77 -9.59
C VAL A 120 -4.40 6.96 -10.85
N ILE A 121 -3.65 5.88 -11.04
CA ILE A 121 -3.78 4.92 -12.13
C ILE A 121 -3.99 3.55 -11.50
N PRO A 122 -5.25 3.07 -11.45
CA PRO A 122 -5.56 1.74 -10.94
C PRO A 122 -4.92 0.66 -11.80
N LEU A 123 -4.36 -0.36 -11.14
CA LEU A 123 -3.98 -1.58 -11.83
C LEU A 123 -5.25 -2.37 -12.16
N ARG A 124 -5.36 -2.87 -13.40
CA ARG A 124 -6.55 -3.58 -13.88
C ARG A 124 -6.52 -5.05 -13.48
N ILE A 125 -6.48 -5.31 -12.18
CA ILE A 125 -6.65 -6.63 -11.57
C ILE A 125 -7.69 -6.56 -10.45
N PRO A 126 -8.31 -7.69 -10.06
CA PRO A 126 -9.11 -7.76 -8.84
C PRO A 126 -8.31 -7.34 -7.60
N ALA A 127 -9.01 -6.94 -6.54
CA ALA A 127 -8.37 -6.66 -5.26
C ALA A 127 -7.77 -7.93 -4.66
N ASP A 128 -6.51 -7.85 -4.22
CA ASP A 128 -5.80 -8.97 -3.64
C ASP A 128 -5.93 -8.98 -2.12
N PRO A 129 -5.79 -10.15 -1.47
CA PRO A 129 -5.49 -10.20 -0.05
C PRO A 129 -4.26 -9.36 0.30
N HIS A 130 -4.24 -8.74 1.49
CA HIS A 130 -3.02 -8.17 2.07
C HIS A 130 -2.04 -9.30 2.39
N ARG A 131 -1.22 -9.72 1.43
CA ARG A 131 -0.28 -10.84 1.52
C ARG A 131 0.97 -10.58 0.71
N ALA A 132 2.08 -11.11 1.21
CA ALA A 132 3.32 -11.31 0.47
C ALA A 132 3.66 -12.80 0.44
N THR A 133 4.57 -13.19 -0.45
CA THR A 133 5.13 -14.53 -0.54
C THR A 133 5.81 -14.97 0.75
N LEU A 134 6.49 -14.05 1.43
CA LEU A 134 7.22 -14.30 2.67
C LEU A 134 6.30 -14.47 3.89
N SER A 135 5.16 -13.76 3.93
CA SER A 135 4.36 -13.64 5.15
C SER A 135 2.94 -13.13 4.91
N ASP A 136 2.12 -13.20 5.95
CA ASP A 136 0.76 -12.66 5.95
C ASP A 136 0.69 -11.12 5.97
N ASP A 137 1.80 -10.42 6.16
CA ASP A 137 1.95 -8.98 5.99
C ASP A 137 2.67 -8.66 4.65
N ILE A 138 2.14 -7.70 3.89
CA ILE A 138 2.72 -7.23 2.62
C ILE A 138 3.96 -6.34 2.80
N SER A 139 4.34 -6.06 4.05
CA SER A 139 5.45 -5.19 4.39
C SER A 139 6.38 -5.74 5.48
N SER A 140 6.49 -7.06 5.57
CA SER A 140 7.29 -7.75 6.58
C SER A 140 8.77 -7.38 6.55
N SER A 141 9.35 -7.11 5.38
CA SER A 141 10.75 -6.63 5.29
C SER A 141 10.95 -5.20 5.81
N GLY A 142 9.86 -4.49 6.12
CA GLY A 142 9.89 -3.05 6.34
C GLY A 142 9.88 -2.25 5.05
N THR A 143 9.57 -2.84 3.90
CA THR A 143 9.31 -2.13 2.64
C THR A 143 7.98 -2.61 2.04
N PHE A 144 7.62 -2.20 0.83
CA PHE A 144 6.53 -2.85 0.11
C PHE A 144 7.11 -4.11 -0.58
N ASP A 145 6.76 -5.29 -0.05
CA ASP A 145 7.31 -6.58 -0.47
C ASP A 145 6.73 -7.04 -1.82
N ASP A 146 7.50 -7.87 -2.53
CA ASP A 146 7.10 -8.54 -3.77
C ASP A 146 6.58 -7.64 -4.90
N ILE A 147 7.03 -6.40 -4.93
CA ILE A 147 6.75 -5.45 -6.00
C ILE A 147 8.05 -4.76 -6.38
N ASP A 148 8.36 -4.48 -7.64
CA ASP A 148 9.51 -3.64 -7.97
C ASP A 148 9.36 -2.94 -9.31
N TRP A 149 10.02 -1.80 -9.42
CA TRP A 149 10.21 -1.12 -10.70
C TRP A 149 11.41 -1.72 -11.41
N LYS A 150 11.29 -1.90 -12.72
CA LYS A 150 12.46 -2.08 -13.57
C LYS A 150 13.41 -0.89 -13.39
N ALA A 151 14.71 -1.11 -13.49
CA ALA A 151 15.74 -0.08 -13.23
C ALA A 151 15.58 1.21 -14.07
N ASP A 152 15.02 1.10 -15.28
CA ASP A 152 14.72 2.25 -16.15
C ASP A 152 13.37 2.94 -15.84
N GLY A 153 12.62 2.45 -14.85
CA GLY A 153 11.32 2.97 -14.43
C GLY A 153 10.18 2.73 -15.42
N THR A 154 10.38 1.91 -16.46
CA THR A 154 9.40 1.70 -17.55
C THR A 154 8.39 0.60 -17.26
N GLU A 155 8.64 -0.23 -16.25
CA GLU A 155 7.81 -1.38 -15.90
C GLU A 155 7.74 -1.52 -14.37
N LEU A 156 6.57 -1.91 -13.87
CA LEU A 156 6.33 -2.32 -12.50
C LEU A 156 5.89 -3.78 -12.53
N ALA A 157 6.56 -4.63 -11.76
CA ALA A 157 6.19 -6.02 -11.58
C ALA A 157 5.85 -6.29 -10.12
N PHE A 158 4.95 -7.24 -9.86
CA PHE A 158 4.66 -7.70 -8.51
C PHE A 158 4.16 -9.15 -8.50
N LEU A 159 4.19 -9.77 -7.32
CA LEU A 159 3.51 -11.04 -7.05
C LEU A 159 2.18 -10.79 -6.34
N SER A 160 1.14 -11.48 -6.82
CA SER A 160 -0.18 -11.57 -6.21
C SER A 160 -0.29 -12.93 -5.52
N THR A 161 -0.31 -12.91 -4.19
CA THR A 161 -0.38 -14.09 -3.34
C THR A 161 -1.80 -14.39 -2.89
N SER A 162 -2.26 -15.64 -3.02
CA SER A 162 -3.57 -16.06 -2.48
C SER A 162 -3.60 -16.03 -0.95
N ARG A 163 -4.81 -15.92 -0.37
CA ARG A 163 -5.01 -15.88 1.10
C ARG A 163 -4.33 -17.04 1.82
N ASP A 164 -4.30 -18.22 1.20
CA ASP A 164 -3.77 -19.47 1.75
C ASP A 164 -2.32 -19.76 1.33
N HIS A 165 -1.64 -18.83 0.66
CA HIS A 165 -0.26 -18.95 0.17
C HIS A 165 -0.02 -20.16 -0.76
N LYS A 166 -1.06 -20.66 -1.44
CA LYS A 166 -0.94 -21.77 -2.39
C LYS A 166 -0.81 -21.35 -3.84
N GLN A 167 -1.19 -20.12 -4.18
CA GLN A 167 -1.12 -19.61 -5.54
C GLN A 167 -0.38 -18.28 -5.57
N GLU A 168 0.58 -18.23 -6.48
CA GLU A 168 1.32 -17.01 -6.81
C GLU A 168 1.09 -16.64 -8.26
N LYS A 169 0.78 -15.36 -8.49
CA LYS A 169 0.61 -14.81 -9.82
C LYS A 169 1.62 -13.70 -10.05
N TYR A 170 2.50 -13.89 -11.03
CA TYR A 170 3.37 -12.82 -11.50
C TYR A 170 2.56 -11.89 -12.39
N VAL A 171 2.61 -10.59 -12.06
CA VAL A 171 1.91 -9.54 -12.80
C VAL A 171 2.90 -8.44 -13.13
N SER A 172 2.98 -8.03 -14.40
CA SER A 172 3.77 -6.86 -14.76
C SER A 172 3.04 -5.89 -15.69
N TYR A 173 3.29 -4.61 -15.47
CA TYR A 173 2.70 -3.51 -16.21
C TYR A 173 3.78 -2.60 -16.78
N SER A 174 3.74 -2.37 -18.10
CA SER A 174 4.59 -1.38 -18.76
C SER A 174 3.88 -0.04 -18.84
N TYR A 175 4.66 1.01 -18.62
CA TYR A 175 4.29 2.39 -18.81
C TYR A 175 4.79 2.84 -20.20
N LYS A 176 3.95 2.70 -21.23
CA LYS A 176 4.25 3.22 -22.58
C LYS A 176 3.29 4.36 -22.92
N PHE A 177 3.83 5.50 -23.35
CA PHE A 177 3.07 6.63 -23.91
C PHE A 177 1.82 7.00 -23.09
N LEU A 178 1.99 7.24 -21.79
CA LEU A 178 0.94 7.64 -20.84
C LEU A 178 -0.15 6.60 -20.56
N HIS A 179 -0.02 5.38 -21.08
CA HIS A 179 -0.96 4.28 -20.84
C HIS A 179 -0.27 3.12 -20.15
N LEU A 180 -0.97 2.58 -19.15
CA LEU A 180 -0.56 1.38 -18.44
C LEU A 180 -1.08 0.15 -19.19
N VAL A 181 -0.17 -0.74 -19.57
CA VAL A 181 -0.50 -1.98 -20.30
C VAL A 181 -0.04 -3.17 -19.48
N LEU A 182 -0.97 -4.09 -19.19
CA LEU A 182 -0.63 -5.40 -18.60
C LEU A 182 0.19 -6.18 -19.63
N ILE A 183 1.40 -6.60 -19.26
CA ILE A 183 2.32 -7.31 -20.16
C ILE A 183 2.18 -8.82 -19.96
N VAL A 184 2.30 -9.27 -18.71
CA VAL A 184 2.28 -10.69 -18.35
C VAL A 184 1.43 -10.87 -17.11
N GLN A 185 0.57 -11.89 -17.15
CA GLN A 185 -0.05 -12.48 -15.99
C GLN A 185 0.10 -13.99 -16.12
N SER A 186 0.86 -14.61 -15.20
CA SER A 186 1.06 -16.06 -15.18
C SER A 186 0.82 -16.59 -13.77
N SER A 187 0.00 -17.63 -13.63
CA SER A 187 -0.10 -18.44 -12.41
C SER A 187 0.91 -19.60 -12.47
N GLN A 188 1.46 -19.98 -11.32
CA GLN A 188 1.99 -21.33 -11.12
C GLN A 188 0.80 -22.19 -10.65
N ASP A 189 0.46 -23.22 -11.42
CA ASP A 189 -0.58 -24.20 -11.08
C ASP A 189 0.01 -25.39 -10.30
#